data_AF-A0A1S3XCG6-F1
#
_entry.id   AF-A0A1S3XCG6-F1
#
_cell.length_a   1.000
_cell.length_b   1.000
_cell.length_c   1.000
_cell.angle_alpha   90.00
_cell.angle_beta   90.00
_cell.angle_gamma   90.00
#
_symmetry.space_group_name_H-M   'P 1'
#
loop_
_entity.id
_entity.type
_entity.pdbx_description
1 polymer ?
#
loop_
_entity_poly.entity_id
_entity_poly.type
_entity_poly.pdbx_seq_one_letter_code
_entity_poly.pdbx_strand_id
1 'polypeptide(L)'
;MVRVHVKYGDGDGDGEFLYDTETTSTVDEIAKDITEIANLQLKIQYLALKFQPYLSKLQGDPKVMPLVRALSEATSYASKDQVIHNKPLSLCVLRDHTRSIEKEFLVTCRVIGLSSSDLQQFLSGLHLHEENTLQLLWAGKELTRGKKLCDFIGRNEKTKILIKLQPHVPPPASLSGGENS
;
A
#
# COMPACT_ATOMS: atom_id res chain seq x y z
N MET A 1 19.17 3.58 -9.55
CA MET A 1 17.89 3.27 -8.87
C MET A 1 17.60 1.77 -8.89
N VAL A 2 17.55 1.16 -7.71
CA VAL A 2 17.19 -0.25 -7.47
C VAL A 2 15.69 -0.42 -7.61
N ARG A 3 15.26 -1.49 -8.28
CA ARG A 3 13.84 -1.86 -8.35
C ARG A 3 13.50 -2.86 -7.24
N VAL A 4 12.55 -2.52 -6.40
CA VAL A 4 12.06 -3.36 -5.32
C VAL A 4 10.71 -3.93 -5.72
N HIS A 5 10.60 -5.26 -5.76
CA HIS A 5 9.32 -5.96 -5.81
C HIS A 5 8.92 -6.29 -4.38
N VAL A 6 7.83 -5.69 -3.92
CA VAL A 6 7.26 -5.94 -2.61
C VAL A 6 6.13 -6.96 -2.72
N LYS A 7 6.15 -7.99 -1.87
CA LYS A 7 5.05 -8.94 -1.67
C LYS A 7 4.68 -8.99 -0.19
N TYR A 8 3.40 -9.00 0.16
CA TYR A 8 3.00 -9.27 1.55
C TYR A 8 2.92 -10.77 1.78
N GLY A 9 3.38 -11.22 2.95
CA GLY A 9 3.26 -12.63 3.37
C GLY A 9 3.96 -13.63 2.44
N ASP A 10 3.58 -14.89 2.60
CA ASP A 10 4.04 -16.02 1.76
C ASP A 10 2.95 -16.52 0.79
N GLY A 11 1.75 -15.92 0.84
CA GLY A 11 0.60 -16.31 0.03
C GLY A 11 0.50 -15.53 -1.29
N ASP A 12 -0.09 -16.15 -2.31
CA ASP A 12 -0.32 -15.57 -3.65
C ASP A 12 -1.49 -14.55 -3.67
N GLY A 13 -2.18 -14.40 -2.52
CA GLY A 13 -3.40 -13.59 -2.35
C GLY A 13 -3.17 -12.17 -1.88
N ASP A 14 -2.06 -11.89 -1.19
CA ASP A 14 -1.81 -10.56 -0.65
C ASP A 14 -1.17 -9.66 -1.72
N GLY A 15 -1.32 -8.34 -1.58
CA GLY A 15 -0.94 -7.38 -2.61
C GLY A 15 0.52 -7.50 -3.10
N GLU A 16 0.80 -6.95 -4.27
CA GLU A 16 2.20 -6.79 -4.69
C GLU A 16 2.38 -5.51 -5.48
N PHE A 17 3.57 -4.95 -5.40
CA PHE A 17 3.91 -3.76 -6.15
C PHE A 17 5.41 -3.63 -6.41
N LEU A 18 5.73 -2.83 -7.42
CA LEU A 18 7.07 -2.36 -7.69
C LEU A 18 7.27 -0.97 -7.09
N TYR A 19 8.44 -0.73 -6.51
CA TYR A 19 8.87 0.54 -5.94
C TYR A 19 10.34 0.76 -6.31
N ASP A 20 10.71 1.95 -6.74
CA ASP A 20 12.10 2.28 -7.08
C ASP A 20 12.73 3.11 -5.97
N THR A 21 13.97 2.77 -5.57
CA THR A 21 14.71 3.43 -4.49
C THR A 21 16.21 3.50 -4.80
N GLU A 22 16.99 4.23 -4.01
CA GLU A 22 18.44 4.30 -4.18
C GLU A 22 19.15 3.24 -3.32
N THR A 23 20.35 2.81 -3.74
CA THR A 23 21.15 1.91 -2.90
C THR A 23 21.60 2.58 -1.59
N THR A 24 21.65 3.91 -1.59
CA THR A 24 22.00 4.77 -0.45
C THR A 24 20.87 4.99 0.54
N SER A 25 19.62 4.70 0.15
CA SER A 25 18.44 4.83 1.00
C SER A 25 18.56 3.90 2.22
N THR A 26 18.12 4.41 3.36
CA THR A 26 18.07 3.64 4.60
C THR A 26 16.90 2.66 4.59
N VAL A 27 17.02 1.59 5.36
CA VAL A 27 15.93 0.62 5.53
C VAL A 27 14.70 1.29 6.17
N ASP A 28 14.88 2.29 7.03
CA ASP A 28 13.77 3.06 7.60
C ASP A 28 13.00 3.86 6.56
N GLU A 29 13.70 4.59 5.68
CA GLU A 29 13.08 5.32 4.57
C GLU A 29 12.32 4.36 3.64
N ILE A 30 12.95 3.23 3.28
CA ILE A 30 12.34 2.22 2.41
C ILE A 30 11.09 1.63 3.06
N ALA A 31 11.17 1.27 4.35
CA ALA A 31 10.03 0.70 5.06
C ALA A 31 8.88 1.68 5.21
N LYS A 32 9.16 2.95 5.48
CA LYS A 32 8.17 4.01 5.51
C LYS A 32 7.47 4.15 4.16
N ASP A 33 8.24 4.25 3.08
CA ASP A 33 7.70 4.38 1.72
C ASP A 33 6.86 3.15 1.33
N ILE A 34 7.37 1.95 1.56
CA ILE A 34 6.67 0.68 1.29
C ILE A 34 5.36 0.59 2.06
N THR A 35 5.38 0.92 3.36
CA THR A 35 4.19 0.92 4.22
C THR A 35 3.17 1.95 3.74
N GLU A 36 3.62 3.12 3.32
CA GLU A 36 2.70 4.14 2.83
C GLU A 36 2.10 3.77 1.47
N ILE A 37 2.89 3.24 0.54
CA ILE A 37 2.39 2.70 -0.74
C ILE A 37 1.35 1.62 -0.48
N ALA A 38 1.64 0.70 0.44
CA ALA A 38 0.73 -0.36 0.86
C ALA A 38 -0.63 0.19 1.31
N ASN A 39 -0.58 1.14 2.22
CA ASN A 39 -1.75 1.78 2.80
C ASN A 39 -2.55 2.58 1.77
N LEU A 40 -1.87 3.23 0.82
CA LEU A 40 -2.53 3.94 -0.28
C LEU A 40 -3.21 2.99 -1.26
N GLN A 41 -2.60 1.85 -1.60
CA GLN A 41 -3.25 0.81 -2.41
C GLN A 41 -4.51 0.29 -1.72
N LEU A 42 -4.42 -0.06 -0.42
CA LEU A 42 -5.57 -0.49 0.38
C LEU A 42 -6.67 0.56 0.40
N LYS A 43 -6.32 1.83 0.61
CA LYS A 43 -7.28 2.95 0.63
C LYS A 43 -7.99 3.11 -0.71
N ILE A 44 -7.27 3.07 -1.83
CA ILE A 44 -7.85 3.16 -3.18
C ILE A 44 -8.84 2.01 -3.41
N GLN A 45 -8.42 0.77 -3.12
CA GLN A 45 -9.25 -0.43 -3.30
C GLN A 45 -10.50 -0.37 -2.41
N TYR A 46 -10.33 0.02 -1.14
CA TYR A 46 -11.42 0.15 -0.19
C TYR A 46 -12.45 1.19 -0.62
N LEU A 47 -12.00 2.40 -1.02
CA LEU A 47 -12.91 3.45 -1.47
C LEU A 47 -13.65 3.05 -2.75
N ALA A 48 -12.97 2.41 -3.71
CA ALA A 48 -13.61 1.88 -4.91
C ALA A 48 -14.72 0.89 -4.57
N LEU A 49 -14.44 -0.07 -3.68
CA LEU A 49 -15.43 -1.07 -3.23
C LEU A 49 -16.59 -0.42 -2.46
N LYS A 50 -16.31 0.54 -1.57
CA LYS A 50 -17.34 1.22 -0.78
C LYS A 50 -18.25 2.10 -1.63
N PHE A 51 -17.71 2.77 -2.65
CA PHE A 51 -18.50 3.68 -3.49
C PHE A 51 -19.26 2.96 -4.61
N GLN A 52 -18.79 1.79 -5.05
CA GLN A 52 -19.40 1.02 -6.13
C GLN A 52 -20.94 0.90 -6.05
N PRO A 53 -21.58 0.57 -4.91
CA PRO A 53 -23.05 0.40 -4.85
C PRO A 53 -23.84 1.70 -5.05
N TYR A 54 -23.21 2.85 -4.80
CA TYR A 54 -23.83 4.17 -5.00
C TYR A 54 -23.65 4.64 -6.44
N LEU A 55 -22.47 4.38 -7.02
CA LEU A 55 -22.13 4.76 -8.38
C LEU A 55 -22.89 3.93 -9.43
N SER A 56 -23.13 2.64 -9.15
CA SER A 56 -23.86 1.77 -10.08
C SER A 56 -25.31 2.21 -10.33
N LYS A 57 -25.94 2.88 -9.35
CA LYS A 57 -27.31 3.40 -9.46
C LYS A 57 -27.40 4.66 -10.33
N LEU A 58 -26.29 5.33 -10.56
CA LEU A 58 -26.20 6.63 -11.23
C LEU A 58 -25.32 6.55 -12.49
N GLN A 59 -25.31 5.37 -13.13
CA GLN A 59 -24.50 5.14 -14.33
C GLN A 59 -24.91 6.14 -15.43
N GLY A 60 -23.92 6.88 -15.95
CA GLY A 60 -24.12 7.89 -16.98
C GLY A 60 -24.46 9.30 -16.47
N ASP A 61 -24.63 9.51 -15.16
CA ASP A 61 -24.83 10.87 -14.62
C ASP A 61 -23.53 11.70 -14.76
N PRO A 62 -23.54 12.82 -15.50
CA PRO A 62 -22.34 13.64 -15.73
C PRO A 62 -21.75 14.21 -14.44
N LYS A 63 -22.54 14.36 -13.38
CA LYS A 63 -22.06 14.84 -12.07
C LYS A 63 -21.25 13.78 -11.32
N VAL A 64 -21.47 12.49 -11.63
CA VAL A 64 -20.81 11.36 -10.98
C VAL A 64 -19.60 10.87 -11.78
N MET A 65 -19.56 11.15 -13.10
CA MET A 65 -18.47 10.76 -13.99
C MET A 65 -17.06 11.14 -13.51
N PRO A 66 -16.80 12.35 -12.96
CA PRO A 66 -15.47 12.69 -12.46
C PRO A 66 -14.97 11.76 -11.35
N LEU A 67 -15.84 11.40 -10.40
CA LEU A 67 -15.53 10.47 -9.33
C LEU A 67 -15.29 9.04 -9.86
N VAL A 68 -16.13 8.56 -10.78
CA VAL A 68 -15.96 7.26 -11.43
C VAL A 68 -14.61 7.19 -12.16
N ARG A 69 -14.27 8.25 -12.89
CA ARG A 69 -12.99 8.36 -13.59
C ARG A 69 -11.81 8.36 -12.62
N ALA A 70 -11.85 9.17 -11.58
CA ALA A 70 -10.80 9.23 -10.57
C ALA A 70 -10.55 7.86 -9.90
N LEU A 71 -11.63 7.13 -9.58
CA LEU A 71 -11.54 5.77 -9.04
C LEU A 71 -10.95 4.79 -10.06
N SER A 72 -11.39 4.85 -11.32
CA SER A 72 -10.88 3.96 -12.38
C SER A 72 -9.39 4.19 -12.66
N GLU A 73 -8.96 5.44 -12.72
CA GLU A 73 -7.55 5.78 -12.94
C GLU A 73 -6.69 5.33 -11.76
N ALA A 74 -7.13 5.60 -10.52
CA ALA A 74 -6.41 5.22 -9.31
C ALA A 74 -6.33 3.69 -9.14
N THR A 75 -7.43 2.97 -9.38
CA THR A 75 -7.47 1.49 -9.27
C THR A 75 -6.61 0.84 -10.35
N SER A 76 -6.63 1.35 -11.59
CA SER A 76 -5.73 0.89 -12.64
C SER A 76 -4.27 1.15 -12.31
N TYR A 77 -3.94 2.33 -11.78
CA TYR A 77 -2.58 2.67 -11.37
C TYR A 77 -2.07 1.77 -10.24
N ALA A 78 -2.92 1.52 -9.23
CA ALA A 78 -2.59 0.73 -8.04
C ALA A 78 -2.74 -0.80 -8.23
N SER A 79 -3.09 -1.29 -9.42
CA SER A 79 -3.34 -2.71 -9.66
C SER A 79 -2.06 -3.55 -9.74
N LYS A 80 -2.20 -4.88 -9.79
CA LYS A 80 -1.09 -5.80 -10.05
C LYS A 80 -0.52 -5.65 -11.47
N ASP A 81 -1.23 -5.00 -12.39
CA ASP A 81 -0.78 -4.79 -13.77
C ASP A 81 0.53 -4.01 -13.83
N GLN A 82 0.79 -3.13 -12.84
CA GLN A 82 2.07 -2.43 -12.81
C GLN A 82 3.25 -3.38 -12.59
N VAL A 83 3.08 -4.52 -11.89
CA VAL A 83 4.12 -5.54 -11.75
C VAL A 83 4.35 -6.22 -13.10
N ILE A 84 3.27 -6.61 -13.77
CA ILE A 84 3.29 -7.28 -15.08
C ILE A 84 4.00 -6.41 -16.12
N HIS A 85 3.72 -5.10 -16.10
CA HIS A 85 4.30 -4.14 -17.04
C HIS A 85 5.62 -3.52 -16.57
N ASN A 86 6.19 -4.01 -15.47
CA ASN A 86 7.46 -3.53 -14.90
C ASN A 86 7.47 -2.01 -14.65
N LYS A 87 6.34 -1.48 -14.17
CA LYS A 87 6.13 -0.06 -13.83
C LYS A 87 6.08 0.11 -12.32
N PRO A 88 7.02 0.82 -11.69
CA PRO A 88 6.96 1.10 -10.26
C PRO A 88 5.82 2.06 -9.92
N LEU A 89 5.23 1.87 -8.74
CA LEU A 89 4.36 2.84 -8.10
C LEU A 89 5.19 4.00 -7.57
N SER A 90 4.66 5.20 -7.77
CA SER A 90 5.16 6.43 -7.19
C SER A 90 4.27 6.83 -6.02
N LEU A 91 4.89 7.07 -4.88
CA LEU A 91 4.21 7.56 -3.68
C LEU A 91 3.48 8.89 -3.94
N CYS A 92 4.09 9.80 -4.68
CA CYS A 92 3.46 11.08 -5.03
C CYS A 92 2.19 10.88 -5.86
N VAL A 93 2.26 10.00 -6.87
CA VAL A 93 1.11 9.74 -7.77
C VAL A 93 -0.03 9.05 -7.00
N LEU A 94 0.27 8.10 -6.10
CA LEU A 94 -0.75 7.47 -5.25
C LEU A 94 -1.43 8.47 -4.31
N ARG A 95 -0.66 9.39 -3.71
CA ARG A 95 -1.20 10.47 -2.87
C ARG A 95 -2.11 11.39 -3.68
N ASP A 96 -1.71 11.74 -4.91
CA ASP A 96 -2.51 12.59 -5.78
C ASP A 96 -3.80 11.90 -6.23
N HIS A 97 -3.75 10.60 -6.58
CA HIS A 97 -4.95 9.81 -6.84
C HIS A 97 -5.92 9.80 -5.67
N THR A 98 -5.39 9.56 -4.46
CA THR A 98 -6.20 9.54 -3.23
C THR A 98 -6.86 10.91 -2.99
N ARG A 99 -6.10 12.01 -3.12
CA ARG A 99 -6.62 13.37 -2.99
C ARG A 99 -7.67 13.68 -4.04
N SER A 100 -7.46 13.22 -5.28
CA SER A 100 -8.42 13.39 -6.37
C SER A 100 -9.74 12.68 -6.07
N ILE A 101 -9.69 11.43 -5.59
CA ILE A 101 -10.90 10.68 -5.20
C ILE A 101 -11.67 11.43 -4.11
N GLU A 102 -10.99 11.86 -3.04
CA GLU A 102 -11.64 12.58 -1.94
C GLU A 102 -12.27 13.90 -2.40
N LYS A 103 -11.57 14.65 -3.24
CA LYS A 103 -12.07 15.91 -3.81
C LYS A 103 -13.32 15.67 -4.65
N GLU A 104 -13.28 14.75 -5.61
CA GLU A 104 -14.42 14.45 -6.48
C GLU A 104 -15.58 13.84 -5.69
N PHE A 105 -15.30 13.08 -4.63
CA PHE A 105 -16.31 12.60 -3.69
C PHE A 105 -17.03 13.77 -3.02
N LEU A 106 -16.33 14.78 -2.50
CA LEU A 106 -16.97 15.91 -1.82
C LEU A 106 -17.87 16.73 -2.75
N VAL A 107 -17.55 16.80 -4.04
CA VAL A 107 -18.40 17.43 -5.06
C VAL A 107 -19.64 16.57 -5.33
N THR A 108 -19.47 15.25 -5.37
CA THR A 108 -20.49 14.29 -5.80
C THR A 108 -21.38 13.79 -4.64
N CYS A 109 -20.95 13.92 -3.38
CA CYS A 109 -21.54 13.23 -2.22
C CYS A 109 -23.05 13.46 -2.11
N ARG A 110 -23.52 14.70 -2.30
CA ARG A 110 -24.95 15.03 -2.27
C ARG A 110 -25.77 14.31 -3.33
N VAL A 111 -25.19 14.09 -4.52
CA VAL A 111 -25.85 13.41 -5.65
C VAL A 111 -25.98 11.91 -5.38
N ILE A 112 -24.94 11.30 -4.78
CA ILE A 112 -24.93 9.88 -4.41
C ILE A 112 -25.64 9.59 -3.08
N GLY A 113 -26.25 10.60 -2.45
CA GLY A 113 -26.98 10.47 -1.18
C GLY A 113 -26.08 10.30 0.05
N LEU A 114 -24.84 10.80 -0.01
CA LEU A 114 -23.85 10.75 1.05
C LEU A 114 -23.40 12.16 1.47
N SER A 115 -22.57 12.21 2.51
CA SER A 115 -22.03 13.41 3.12
C SER A 115 -20.51 13.29 3.33
N SER A 116 -19.87 14.39 3.70
CA SER A 116 -18.46 14.38 4.13
C SER A 116 -18.22 13.52 5.36
N SER A 117 -19.22 13.38 6.24
CA SER A 117 -19.14 12.54 7.44
C SER A 117 -19.06 11.05 7.09
N ASP A 118 -19.77 10.62 6.04
CA ASP A 118 -19.71 9.23 5.57
C ASP A 118 -18.30 8.87 5.09
N LEU A 119 -17.63 9.79 4.38
CA LEU A 119 -16.23 9.61 4.00
C LEU A 119 -15.34 9.44 5.24
N GLN A 120 -15.49 10.30 6.24
CA GLN A 120 -14.69 10.19 7.48
C GLN A 120 -14.95 8.87 8.20
N GLN A 121 -16.20 8.41 8.25
CA GLN A 121 -16.56 7.12 8.84
C GLN A 121 -15.94 5.95 8.08
N PHE A 122 -15.98 5.98 6.74
CA PHE A 122 -15.33 4.96 5.91
C PHE A 122 -13.82 4.93 6.13
N LEU A 123 -13.17 6.09 6.14
CA LEU A 123 -11.73 6.17 6.38
C LEU A 123 -11.34 5.71 7.79
N SER A 124 -12.15 5.99 8.80
CA SER A 124 -11.93 5.54 10.18
C SER A 124 -12.09 4.04 10.34
N GLY A 125 -12.92 3.40 9.49
CA GLY A 125 -13.12 1.95 9.46
C GLY A 125 -12.07 1.19 8.64
N LEU A 126 -11.09 1.88 8.05
CA LEU A 126 -10.03 1.26 7.25
C LEU A 126 -8.85 0.87 8.17
N HIS A 127 -8.53 -0.42 8.22
CA HIS A 127 -7.35 -0.92 8.93
C HIS A 127 -6.11 -0.72 8.05
N LEU A 128 -5.20 0.15 8.48
CA LEU A 128 -3.93 0.44 7.81
C LEU A 128 -2.78 -0.24 8.55
N HIS A 129 -1.72 -0.56 7.83
CA HIS A 129 -0.51 -1.11 8.42
C HIS A 129 0.26 -0.03 9.18
N GLU A 130 0.77 -0.41 10.35
CA GLU A 130 1.71 0.41 11.12
C GLU A 130 3.15 0.12 10.69
N GLU A 131 3.95 1.16 10.46
CA GLU A 131 5.34 1.03 9.98
C GLU A 131 6.22 0.14 10.88
N ASN A 132 5.99 0.20 12.19
CA ASN A 132 6.75 -0.52 13.21
C ASN A 132 6.34 -1.98 13.37
N THR A 133 5.20 -2.37 12.82
CA THR A 133 4.72 -3.75 12.89
C THR A 133 5.16 -4.57 11.68
N LEU A 134 5.98 -4.01 10.78
CA LEU A 134 6.36 -4.65 9.53
C LEU A 134 7.87 -4.92 9.45
N GLN A 135 8.20 -6.17 9.15
CA GLN A 135 9.54 -6.61 8.81
C GLN A 135 9.73 -6.68 7.30
N LEU A 136 10.90 -6.21 6.84
CA LEU A 136 11.33 -6.32 5.46
C LEU A 136 12.33 -7.47 5.35
N LEU A 137 11.99 -8.52 4.60
CA LEU A 137 12.89 -9.64 4.35
C LEU A 137 13.41 -9.63 2.92
N TRP A 138 14.72 -9.67 2.76
CA TRP A 138 15.39 -9.90 1.48
C TRP A 138 16.17 -11.21 1.53
N ALA A 139 15.93 -12.09 0.56
CA ALA A 139 16.54 -13.43 0.50
C ALA A 139 16.41 -14.22 1.83
N GLY A 140 15.26 -14.08 2.51
CA GLY A 140 14.98 -14.75 3.79
C GLY A 140 15.68 -14.13 5.00
N LYS A 141 16.41 -13.02 4.83
CA LYS A 141 17.06 -12.29 5.93
C LYS A 141 16.38 -10.94 6.15
N GLU A 142 16.19 -10.59 7.42
CA GLU A 142 15.65 -9.29 7.79
C GLU A 142 16.63 -8.17 7.40
N LEU A 143 16.10 -7.14 6.73
CA LEU A 143 16.78 -5.87 6.53
C LEU A 143 16.72 -5.10 7.84
N THR A 144 17.84 -5.02 8.54
CA THR A 144 17.93 -4.30 9.81
C THR A 144 17.70 -2.81 9.61
N ARG A 145 16.80 -2.22 10.40
CA ARG A 145 16.59 -0.78 10.50
C ARG A 145 17.89 -0.03 10.82
N GLY A 146 18.03 1.20 10.37
CA GLY A 146 19.19 2.08 10.53
C GLY A 146 20.34 1.84 9.53
N LYS A 147 20.34 0.72 8.81
CA LYS A 147 21.34 0.43 7.76
C LYS A 147 20.89 0.94 6.39
N LYS A 148 21.82 1.02 5.44
CA LYS A 148 21.52 1.36 4.04
C LYS A 148 21.23 0.09 3.24
N LEU A 149 20.44 0.22 2.18
CA LEU A 149 20.15 -0.89 1.28
C LEU A 149 21.44 -1.50 0.68
N CYS A 150 22.43 -0.66 0.37
CA CYS A 150 23.72 -1.10 -0.16
C CYS A 150 24.51 -2.01 0.78
N ASP A 151 24.25 -1.96 2.09
CA ASP A 151 24.92 -2.82 3.07
C ASP A 151 24.48 -4.29 2.94
N PHE A 152 23.34 -4.53 2.29
CA PHE A 152 22.79 -5.86 2.04
C PHE A 152 23.01 -6.31 0.61
N ILE A 153 22.65 -5.47 -0.37
CA ILE A 153 22.62 -5.87 -1.79
C ILE A 153 23.86 -5.41 -2.58
N GLY A 154 24.76 -4.65 -1.96
CA GLY A 154 25.87 -3.97 -2.62
C GLY A 154 25.45 -2.70 -3.37
N ARG A 155 26.37 -2.13 -4.16
CA ARG A 155 26.17 -0.86 -4.88
C ARG A 155 25.57 -1.00 -6.29
N ASN A 156 25.06 -2.18 -6.65
CA ASN A 156 24.53 -2.41 -7.99
C ASN A 156 23.10 -1.87 -8.13
N GLU A 157 23.01 -0.68 -8.69
CA GLU A 157 21.75 0.02 -8.90
C GLU A 157 20.87 -0.55 -10.01
N LYS A 158 21.32 -1.50 -10.83
CA LYS A 158 20.48 -2.09 -11.90
C LYS A 158 19.76 -3.37 -11.45
N THR A 159 19.72 -3.64 -10.16
CA THR A 159 19.18 -4.89 -9.60
C THR A 159 17.68 -4.76 -9.32
N LYS A 160 16.91 -5.79 -9.69
CA LYS A 160 15.55 -6.00 -9.16
C LYS A 160 15.63 -6.96 -7.98
N ILE A 161 15.17 -6.54 -6.79
CA ILE A 161 15.15 -7.36 -5.58
C ILE A 161 13.72 -7.66 -5.15
N LEU A 162 13.53 -8.80 -4.48
CA LEU A 162 12.26 -9.15 -3.83
C LEU A 162 12.37 -8.85 -2.34
N ILE A 163 11.48 -8.01 -1.84
CA ILE A 163 11.30 -7.77 -0.41
C ILE A 163 9.94 -8.34 0.01
N LYS A 164 9.94 -9.20 1.03
CA LYS A 164 8.70 -9.63 1.68
C LYS A 164 8.37 -8.68 2.82
N LEU A 165 7.12 -8.25 2.88
CA LEU A 165 6.55 -7.48 3.97
C LEU A 165 5.76 -8.45 4.86
N GLN A 166 6.15 -8.60 6.12
CA GLN A 166 5.48 -9.50 7.07
C GLN A 166 5.18 -8.75 8.38
N PRO A 167 4.04 -9.06 9.04
CA PRO A 167 3.83 -8.64 10.41
C PRO A 167 4.97 -9.13 11.29
N HIS A 168 5.51 -8.25 12.13
CA HIS A 168 6.48 -8.57 13.16
C HIS A 168 5.78 -9.45 14.20
N VAL A 169 5.96 -10.76 14.06
CA VAL A 169 5.58 -11.71 15.10
C VAL A 169 6.78 -11.82 16.06
N PRO A 170 6.72 -11.23 17.26
CA PRO A 170 7.74 -11.51 18.25
C PRO A 170 7.77 -13.04 18.50
N PRO A 171 8.95 -13.65 18.67
CA PRO A 171 9.03 -15.09 18.89
C PRO A 171 8.11 -15.46 20.07
N PRO A 172 7.36 -16.58 19.97
CA PRO A 172 6.53 -17.03 21.07
C PRO A 172 7.43 -17.16 22.29
N ALA A 173 7.14 -16.39 23.34
CA ALA A 173 7.86 -16.46 24.60
C ALA A 173 7.93 -17.93 24.98
N SER A 174 9.14 -18.47 25.01
CA SER A 174 9.37 -19.86 25.37
C SER A 174 8.73 -20.07 26.75
N LEU A 175 7.65 -20.84 26.80
CA LEU A 175 7.10 -21.36 28.04
C LEU A 175 8.20 -22.24 28.63
N SER A 176 9.07 -21.62 29.41
CA SER A 176 10.00 -22.28 30.31
C SER A 176 9.16 -22.99 31.36
N GLY A 177 8.79 -24.23 31.05
CA GLY A 177 8.42 -25.20 32.07
C GLY A 177 9.52 -25.24 33.13
N GLY A 178 9.11 -25.01 34.36
CA GLY A 178 9.94 -25.12 35.55
C GLY A 178 9.03 -25.54 36.69
N GLU A 179 8.67 -26.81 36.70
CA GLU A 179 8.30 -27.52 37.92
C GLU A 179 9.42 -27.32 38.95
N ASN A 180 9.06 -26.87 40.16
CA ASN A 180 9.54 -27.42 41.44
C ASN A 180 9.10 -26.52 42.60
N SER A 181 8.08 -26.98 43.33
CA SER A 181 8.12 -27.37 44.76
C SER A 181 6.73 -27.33 45.37
#